data_AF-A0A2U3R8S9-F1
#
_entry.id   AF-A0A2U3R8S9-F1
#
_cell.length_a   1.000
_cell.length_b   1.000
_cell.length_c   1.000
_cell.angle_alpha   90.00
_cell.angle_beta   90.00
_cell.angle_gamma   90.00
#
_symmetry.space_group_name_H-M   'P 1'
#
loop_
_entity.id
_entity.type
_entity.pdbx_description
1 polymer ?
#
loop_
_entity_poly.entity_id
_entity_poly.type
_entity_poly.pdbx_seq_one_letter_code
_entity_poly.pdbx_strand_id
1 'polypeptide(L)' 'MLTFINIFNQASTLAINIFAIFVNITKKLKQKVDKRLTENLGNWWSVFNLEVNLMIEKYIQPGIDK' A
#
# COMPACT_ATOMS: atom_id res chain seq x y z
N MET A 1 -20.88 33.86 -6.73
CA MET A 1 -21.34 32.54 -6.27
C MET A 1 -21.14 31.45 -7.34
N LEU A 2 -21.68 31.62 -8.56
CA LEU A 2 -21.47 30.67 -9.68
C LEU A 2 -19.99 30.44 -10.05
N THR A 3 -19.21 31.53 -10.13
CA THR A 3 -17.78 31.49 -10.47
C THR A 3 -16.96 30.69 -9.46
N PHE A 4 -17.31 30.80 -8.17
CA PHE A 4 -16.65 30.06 -7.09
C PHE A 4 -16.93 28.56 -7.18
N ILE A 5 -18.18 28.17 -7.45
CA ILE A 5 -18.58 26.75 -7.63
C ILE A 5 -17.84 26.13 -8.82
N ASN A 6 -17.71 26.86 -9.94
CA ASN A 6 -16.99 26.36 -11.11
C ASN A 6 -15.50 26.14 -10.83
N ILE A 7 -14.84 27.07 -10.13
CA ILE A 7 -13.43 26.94 -9.74
C ILE A 7 -13.24 25.76 -8.77
N PHE A 8 -14.14 25.61 -7.80
CA PHE A 8 -14.10 24.50 -6.84
C PHE A 8 -14.26 23.13 -7.52
N ASN A 9 -15.21 23.01 -8.46
CA ASN A 9 -15.42 21.77 -9.22
C ASN A 9 -14.22 21.43 -10.12
N GLN A 10 -13.59 22.44 -10.72
CA GLN A 10 -12.40 22.24 -11.55
C GLN A 10 -11.20 21.79 -10.70
N ALA A 11 -10.96 22.43 -9.56
CA ALA A 11 -9.91 22.03 -8.62
C ALA A 11 -10.14 20.62 -8.05
N SER A 12 -11.39 20.28 -7.72
CA SER A 12 -11.77 18.95 -7.22
C SER A 12 -11.53 17.86 -8.28
N THR A 13 -11.89 18.13 -9.53
CA THR A 13 -11.63 17.22 -10.65
C THR A 13 -10.13 16.99 -10.86
N LEU A 14 -9.33 18.06 -10.77
CA LEU A 14 -7.87 17.97 -10.88
C LEU A 14 -7.28 17.12 -9.75
N ALA A 15 -7.73 17.33 -8.50
CA ALA A 15 -7.27 16.56 -7.35
C ALA A 15 -7.61 15.07 -7.46
N ILE A 16 -8.82 14.73 -7.91
CA ILE A 16 -9.24 13.35 -8.16
C ILE A 16 -8.35 12.68 -9.21
N ASN A 17 -8.05 13.38 -10.31
CA ASN A 17 -7.18 12.86 -11.37
C ASN A 17 -5.76 12.59 -10.86
N ILE A 18 -5.18 13.52 -10.08
CA ILE A 18 -3.84 13.34 -9.48
C ILE A 18 -3.85 12.14 -8.51
N PHE A 19 -4.88 12.02 -7.68
CA PHE A 19 -5.02 10.90 -6.75
C PHE A 19 -5.13 9.57 -7.49
N ALA A 20 -5.91 9.50 -8.57
CA ALA A 20 -6.03 8.31 -9.40
C ALA A 20 -4.70 7.89 -10.04
N ILE A 21 -3.89 8.86 -10.52
CA ILE A 21 -2.54 8.62 -11.03
C ILE A 21 -1.65 8.04 -9.92
N PHE A 22 -1.68 8.65 -8.73
CA PHE A 22 -0.89 8.20 -7.59
C PHE A 22 -1.24 6.76 -7.18
N VAL A 23 -2.54 6.45 -7.05
CA VAL A 23 -3.02 5.09 -6.75
C VAL A 23 -2.55 4.09 -7.80
N ASN A 24 -2.60 4.45 -9.09
CA ASN A 24 -2.15 3.58 -10.17
C ASN A 24 -0.63 3.32 -10.12
N ILE A 25 0.17 4.34 -9.82
CA ILE A 25 1.63 4.20 -9.63
C ILE A 25 1.92 3.26 -8.46
N THR A 26 1.29 3.48 -7.30
CA THR A 26 1.48 2.65 -6.12
C THR A 26 1.06 1.21 -6.37
N LYS A 27 -0.04 0.99 -7.10
CA LYS A 27 -0.48 -0.36 -7.49
C LYS A 27 0.56 -1.08 -8.36
N LYS A 28 1.11 -0.39 -9.37
CA LYS A 28 2.18 -0.95 -10.24
C LYS A 28 3.45 -1.23 -9.46
N LEU A 29 3.83 -0.34 -8.53
CA LEU A 29 4.99 -0.53 -7.67
C LEU A 29 4.81 -1.77 -6.78
N LYS A 30 3.66 -1.89 -6.11
CA LYS A 30 3.31 -3.04 -5.29
C LYS A 30 3.41 -4.34 -6.09
N GLN A 31 2.82 -4.39 -7.28
CA GLN A 31 2.89 -5.57 -8.15
C GLN A 31 4.33 -5.93 -8.55
N LYS A 32 5.18 -4.93 -8.84
CA LYS A 32 6.58 -5.15 -9.19
C LYS A 32 7.39 -5.69 -8.01
N VAL A 33 7.13 -5.17 -6.80
CA VAL A 33 7.73 -5.66 -5.56
C VAL A 33 7.27 -7.10 -5.30
N ASP A 34 5.96 -7.35 -5.28
CA ASP A 34 5.39 -8.68 -5.04
C ASP A 34 5.95 -9.71 -6.04
N LYS A 35 6.05 -9.35 -7.33
CA LYS A 35 6.63 -10.22 -8.37
C LYS A 35 8.11 -10.53 -8.09
N ARG A 36 8.95 -9.51 -7.87
CA ARG A 36 10.38 -9.72 -7.59
C ARG A 36 10.61 -10.52 -6.32
N LEU A 37 9.79 -10.28 -5.32
CA LEU A 37 9.92 -10.87 -3.99
C LEU A 37 9.42 -12.34 -4.06
N THR A 38 8.41 -12.65 -4.88
CA THR A 38 8.02 -14.02 -5.25
C THR A 38 9.08 -14.73 -6.09
N GLU A 39 9.68 -14.07 -7.09
CA GLU A 39 10.74 -14.65 -7.94
C GLU A 39 12.00 -14.95 -7.12
N ASN A 40 12.40 -14.05 -6.23
CA ASN A 40 13.60 -14.20 -5.41
C ASN A 40 13.42 -15.22 -4.28
N LEU A 41 12.24 -15.26 -3.65
CA LEU A 41 11.99 -16.20 -2.55
C LEU A 41 11.46 -17.56 -3.03
N GLY A 42 10.80 -17.64 -4.19
CA GLY A 42 10.20 -18.88 -4.69
C GLY A 42 9.35 -19.56 -3.61
N ASN A 43 9.68 -20.82 -3.28
CA ASN A 43 9.02 -21.58 -2.20
C ASN A 43 9.27 -21.03 -0.79
N TRP A 44 10.30 -20.21 -0.58
CA TRP A 44 10.60 -19.59 0.71
C TRP A 44 9.72 -18.38 1.01
N TRP A 45 8.89 -17.94 0.05
CA TRP A 45 7.92 -16.86 0.26
C TRP A 45 7.03 -17.13 1.48
N SER A 46 6.52 -18.36 1.58
CA SER A 46 5.67 -18.79 2.71
C SER A 46 6.42 -18.74 4.04
N VAL A 47 7.70 -19.16 4.05
CA VAL A 47 8.55 -19.18 5.24
C VAL A 47 8.87 -17.75 5.69
N PHE A 48 9.26 -16.88 4.76
CA PHE A 48 9.54 -15.46 5.05
C PHE A 48 8.28 -14.74 5.55
N ASN A 49 7.12 -15.01 4.94
CA ASN A 49 5.86 -14.42 5.36
C ASN A 49 5.45 -14.89 6.77
N LEU A 50 5.68 -16.16 7.10
CA LEU A 50 5.49 -16.70 8.45
C LEU A 50 6.45 -16.05 9.45
N GLU A 51 7.73 -15.92 9.10
CA GLU A 51 8.76 -15.34 9.97
C GLU A 51 8.51 -13.85 10.26
N VAL A 52 8.08 -13.09 9.26
CA VAL A 52 7.66 -11.70 9.42
C VAL A 52 6.42 -11.60 10.31
N ASN A 53 5.41 -12.45 10.10
CA ASN A 53 4.23 -12.48 10.97
C ASN A 53 4.59 -12.80 12.43
N LEU A 54 5.47 -13.78 12.65
CA LEU A 54 5.94 -14.13 14.00
C LEU A 54 6.73 -12.98 14.66
N MET A 55 7.56 -12.25 13.89
CA MET A 55 8.21 -11.03 14.40
C MET A 55 7.17 -9.97 14.76
N ILE A 56 6.19 -9.72 13.90
CA ILE A 56 5.13 -8.74 14.15
C ILE A 56 4.34 -9.12 15.41
N GLU A 57 3.91 -10.38 15.56
CA GLU A 57 3.24 -10.86 16.76
C GLU A 57 4.10 -10.66 18.01
N LYS A 58 5.40 -10.97 17.94
CA LYS A 58 6.32 -10.78 19.06
C LYS A 58 6.50 -9.30 19.46
N TYR A 59 6.47 -8.38 18.49
CA TYR A 59 6.61 -6.95 18.73
C TYR A 59 5.29 -6.26 19.13
N ILE A 60 4.15 -6.75 18.65
CA ILE A 60 2.80 -6.20 18.98
C ILE A 60 2.26 -6.80 20.28
N GLN A 61 2.55 -8.06 20.56
CA GLN A 61 2.23 -8.74 21.81
C GLN A 61 3.51 -9.24 22.50
N PRO A 62 4.29 -8.34 23.10
CA PRO A 62 5.45 -8.73 23.88
C PRO A 62 4.97 -9.28 25.25
N GLY A 63 4.38 -10.47 25.26
CA GLY A 63 3.97 -11.16 26.48
C GLY A 63 2.72 -10.61 27.14
N ILE A 64 1.56 -11.20 26.84
CA ILE A 64 0.56 -11.49 27.88
C ILE A 64 0.95 -12.85 28.45
N ASP A 65 2.12 -12.95 29.08
CA ASP A 65 2.54 -14.18 29.76
C ASP A 65 3.50 -13.84 30.90
N LYS A 66 2.95 -13.12 31.89
CA LYS A 66 3.02 -13.35 33.35
C LYS A 66 2.66 -12.11 34.14
#